data_AF-A0A2K3MZ47-F1
#
_entry.id   AF-A0A2K3MZ47-F1
#
_cell.length_a   1.000
_cell.length_b   1.000
_cell.length_c   1.000
_cell.angle_alpha   90.00
_cell.angle_beta   90.00
_cell.angle_gamma   90.00
#
_symmetry.space_group_name_H-M   'P 1'
#
loop_
_entity.id
_entity.type
_entity.pdbx_description
1 polymer ?
#
loop_
_entity_poly.entity_id
_entity_poly.type
_entity_poly.pdbx_seq_one_letter_code
_entity_poly.pdbx_strand_id
1 'polypeptide(L)'
;MISKVLANRLKICLDKCVSQEQSTFLEGRSILDNALIAIDVIHALKRKTTGHRGELALKIDISKAYDKVDYIRNLVYKSDPLVNHLFDGSV
;
A
#
# COMPACT_ATOMS: atom_id res chain seq x y z
N MET A 1 18.03 -0.71 -17.28
CA MET A 1 16.84 -0.56 -16.40
C MET A 1 17.28 -0.22 -14.98
N ILE A 2 17.34 1.06 -14.63
CA ILE A 2 17.64 1.50 -13.26
C ILE A 2 16.54 1.04 -12.29
N SER A 3 15.28 1.03 -12.75
CA SER A 3 14.13 0.53 -12.01
C SER A 3 14.29 -0.92 -11.52
N LYS A 4 14.84 -1.81 -12.35
CA LYS A 4 15.08 -3.22 -12.00
C LYS A 4 16.13 -3.37 -10.89
N VAL A 5 17.18 -2.55 -10.92
CA VAL A 5 18.21 -2.52 -9.87
C VAL A 5 17.64 -1.99 -8.56
N LEU A 6 16.84 -0.93 -8.61
CA LEU A 6 16.15 -0.36 -7.43
C LEU A 6 15.16 -1.36 -6.82
N ALA A 7 14.36 -2.03 -7.63
CA ALA A 7 13.42 -3.05 -7.17
C ALA A 7 14.14 -4.20 -6.44
N ASN A 8 15.25 -4.69 -6.99
CA ASN A 8 16.03 -5.76 -6.37
C ASN A 8 16.64 -5.36 -5.01
N ARG A 9 17.06 -4.09 -4.87
CA ARG A 9 17.56 -3.57 -3.58
C ARG A 9 16.45 -3.38 -2.56
N LEU A 10 15.30 -2.86 -2.99
CA LEU A 10 14.12 -2.66 -2.13
C LEU A 10 13.54 -3.98 -1.61
N LYS A 11 13.59 -5.04 -2.41
CA LYS A 11 13.12 -6.38 -2.04
C LYS A 11 13.71 -6.87 -0.70
N ILE A 12 15.02 -6.66 -0.49
CA ILE A 12 15.73 -7.09 0.73
C ILE A 12 15.21 -6.35 1.98
N CYS A 13 14.75 -5.11 1.82
CA CYS A 13 14.20 -4.30 2.90
C CYS A 13 12.70 -4.58 3.11
N LEU A 14 11.96 -4.79 2.03
CA LEU A 14 10.52 -5.06 2.06
C LEU A 14 10.19 -6.31 2.89
N ASP A 15 11.01 -7.36 2.80
CA ASP A 15 10.82 -8.57 3.63
C ASP A 15 10.89 -8.28 5.14
N LYS A 16 11.57 -7.22 5.56
CA LYS A 16 11.68 -6.79 6.97
C LYS A 16 10.63 -5.75 7.36
N CYS A 17 10.07 -5.03 6.39
CA CYS A 17 9.09 -3.97 6.61
C CYS A 17 7.64 -4.47 6.48
N VAL A 18 7.43 -5.58 5.78
CA VAL A 18 6.11 -6.11 5.43
C VAL A 18 5.81 -7.34 6.28
N SER A 19 4.72 -7.27 7.03
CA SER A 19 4.27 -8.35 7.91
C SER A 19 3.96 -9.63 7.13
N GLN A 20 3.99 -10.80 7.79
CA GLN A 20 3.72 -12.08 7.13
C GLN A 20 2.33 -12.15 6.49
N GLU A 21 1.37 -11.44 7.07
CA GLU A 21 -0.03 -11.35 6.64
C GLU A 21 -0.23 -10.46 5.40
N GLN A 22 0.84 -9.87 4.87
CA GLN A 22 0.84 -9.11 3.62
C GLN A 22 1.58 -9.92 2.53
N SER A 23 0.92 -10.99 2.06
CA SER A 23 1.46 -11.91 1.03
C SER A 23 1.48 -11.40 -0.41
N THR A 24 1.21 -10.13 -0.68
CA THR A 24 1.17 -9.60 -2.05
C THR A 24 2.50 -8.95 -2.43
N PHE A 25 3.03 -9.28 -3.61
CA PHE A 25 4.26 -8.72 -4.21
C PHE A 25 5.61 -9.18 -3.64
N LEU A 26 5.63 -10.19 -2.77
CA LEU A 26 6.85 -10.85 -2.30
C LEU A 26 6.99 -12.22 -2.98
N GLU A 27 8.21 -12.57 -3.39
CA GLU A 27 8.48 -13.87 -4.01
C GLU A 27 8.23 -14.99 -2.99
N GLY A 28 7.49 -16.04 -3.39
CA GLY A 28 7.16 -17.17 -2.53
C GLY A 28 5.92 -16.96 -1.64
N ARG A 29 5.24 -15.81 -1.70
CA ARG A 29 3.96 -15.58 -1.00
C ARG A 29 2.80 -15.52 -2.00
N SER A 30 1.72 -16.25 -1.71
CA SER A 30 0.57 -16.32 -2.61
C SER A 30 -0.50 -15.31 -2.21
N ILE A 31 -1.09 -14.63 -3.20
CA ILE A 31 -2.27 -13.78 -2.99
C ILE A 31 -3.45 -14.58 -2.42
N LEU A 32 -3.50 -15.89 -2.68
CA LEU A 32 -4.55 -16.77 -2.17
C LEU A 32 -4.51 -16.88 -0.65
N ASP A 33 -3.32 -16.78 -0.03
CA ASP A 33 -3.19 -16.85 1.44
C ASP A 33 -3.92 -15.68 2.10
N ASN A 34 -3.77 -14.46 1.55
CA ASN A 34 -4.48 -13.28 2.03
C ASN A 34 -6.00 -13.39 1.82
N ALA A 35 -6.43 -14.02 0.72
CA ALA A 35 -7.85 -14.24 0.45
C ALA A 35 -8.47 -15.21 1.47
N LEU A 36 -7.77 -16.29 1.82
CA LEU A 36 -8.20 -17.25 2.83
C LEU A 36 -8.29 -16.59 4.22
N ILE A 37 -7.26 -15.83 4.61
CA ILE A 37 -7.27 -15.07 5.88
C ILE A 37 -8.47 -14.12 5.93
N ALA A 38 -8.76 -13.40 4.84
CA ALA A 38 -9.92 -12.50 4.79
C ALA A 38 -11.26 -13.24 4.91
N ILE A 39 -11.38 -14.41 4.27
CA ILE A 39 -12.56 -15.28 4.38
C ILE A 39 -12.76 -15.74 5.84
N ASP A 40 -11.69 -16.14 6.52
CA ASP A 40 -11.74 -16.59 7.91
C ASP A 40 -12.12 -15.46 8.86
N VAL A 41 -11.55 -14.27 8.68
CA VAL A 41 -11.90 -13.07 9.46
C VAL A 41 -13.38 -12.73 9.27
N ILE A 42 -13.88 -12.72 8.04
CA ILE A 42 -15.30 -12.45 7.76
C ILE A 42 -16.20 -13.53 8.39
N HIS A 43 -15.82 -14.80 8.31
CA HIS A 43 -16.57 -15.88 8.95
C HIS A 43 -16.60 -15.77 10.48
N ALA A 44 -15.47 -15.43 11.10
CA ALA A 44 -15.37 -15.21 12.53
C ALA A 44 -16.28 -14.06 12.99
N LEU A 45 -16.26 -12.93 12.26
CA LEU A 45 -17.12 -11.78 12.52
C LEU A 45 -18.61 -12.13 12.39
N LYS A 46 -18.99 -12.90 11.36
CA LYS A 46 -20.39 -13.33 11.18
C LYS A 46 -20.87 -14.25 12.30
N ARG A 47 -20.00 -15.12 12.83
CA ARG A 47 -20.35 -16.03 13.94
C ARG A 47 -20.47 -15.34 15.29
N LYS A 48 -19.79 -14.22 15.50
CA LYS A 48 -19.79 -13.46 16.76
C LYS A 48 -20.77 -12.28 16.76
N THR A 49 -21.89 -12.45 16.06
CA THR A 49 -22.95 -11.44 15.95
C THR A 49 -23.81 -11.33 17.21
N THR A 50 -23.67 -12.23 18.19
CA THR A 50 -24.38 -12.22 19.46
C THR A 50 -23.39 -12.25 20.64
N GLY A 51 -23.47 -11.25 21.52
CA GLY A 51 -22.56 -11.08 22.67
C GLY A 51 -22.42 -9.61 23.08
N HIS A 52 -21.96 -9.33 24.31
CA HIS A 52 -21.81 -7.96 24.82
C HIS A 52 -20.59 -7.19 24.26
N ARG A 53 -19.76 -7.84 23.42
CA ARG A 53 -18.62 -7.23 22.71
C ARG A 53 -18.83 -7.38 21.21
N GLY A 54 -18.92 -6.27 20.48
CA GLY A 54 -18.93 -6.25 19.02
C GLY A 54 -17.51 -6.34 18.45
N GLU A 55 -17.35 -7.07 17.36
CA GLU A 55 -16.11 -7.11 16.58
C GLU A 55 -16.31 -6.34 15.25
N LEU A 56 -15.27 -5.67 14.75
CA LEU A 56 -15.32 -4.84 13.54
C LEU A 56 -14.16 -5.20 12.61
N ALA A 57 -14.46 -5.32 11.31
CA ALA A 57 -13.44 -5.30 10.27
C ALA A 57 -13.23 -3.87 9.77
N LEU A 58 -11.97 -3.41 9.78
CA LEU A 58 -11.58 -2.16 9.15
C LEU A 58 -10.91 -2.47 7.80
N LYS A 59 -11.57 -2.10 6.71
CA LYS A 59 -10.97 -2.16 5.37
C LYS A 59 -10.29 -0.84 5.06
N ILE A 60 -8.97 -0.86 4.91
CA ILE A 60 -8.17 0.31 4.49
C ILE A 60 -7.86 0.18 3.00
N ASP A 61 -8.24 1.19 2.23
CA ASP A 61 -7.97 1.26 0.79
C ASP A 61 -6.66 2.02 0.54
N ILE A 62 -5.60 1.28 0.21
CA ILE A 62 -4.25 1.82 0.00
C ILE A 62 -4.18 2.62 -1.32
N SER A 63 -5.04 2.36 -2.31
CA SER A 63 -5.07 3.16 -3.54
C SER A 63 -5.35 4.63 -3.22
N LYS A 64 -6.25 4.90 -2.27
CA LYS A 64 -6.51 6.25 -1.76
C LYS A 64 -5.35 6.87 -0.99
N ALA A 65 -4.45 6.05 -0.43
CA ALA A 65 -3.24 6.55 0.21
C ALA A 65 -2.21 7.01 -0.83
N TYR A 66 -2.11 6.33 -1.98
CA TYR A 66 -1.25 6.74 -3.08
C TYR A 66 -1.72 8.05 -3.73
N ASP A 67 -3.02 8.28 -3.85
CA ASP A 67 -3.57 9.57 -4.32
C ASP A 67 -3.07 10.75 -3.47
N LYS A 68 -2.97 10.57 -2.15
CA LYS A 68 -2.42 11.60 -1.24
C LYS A 68 -0.92 11.80 -1.42
N VAL A 69 -0.16 10.76 -1.70
CA VAL A 69 1.29 10.87 -1.94
C VAL A 69 1.55 11.65 -3.22
N ASP A 70 0.78 11.37 -4.29
CA ASP A 70 0.86 12.15 -5.53
C ASP A 70 0.41 13.59 -5.33
N TYR A 71 -0.64 13.83 -4.54
CA TYR A 71 -1.04 15.18 -4.18
C TYR A 71 0.07 15.96 -3.46
N ILE A 72 0.70 15.38 -2.43
CA ILE A 72 1.80 16.01 -1.70
C ILE A 72 3.01 16.24 -2.62
N ARG A 73 3.36 15.24 -3.44
CA ARG A 73 4.43 15.35 -4.44
C ARG A 73 4.19 16.53 -5.38
N ASN A 74 2.98 16.63 -5.95
CA ASN A 74 2.59 17.71 -6.85
C ASN A 74 2.61 19.07 -6.16
N LEU A 75 2.25 19.13 -4.87
CA LEU A 75 2.30 20.36 -4.08
C LEU A 75 3.76 20.79 -3.83
N VAL A 76 4.64 19.86 -3.44
CA VAL A 76 6.07 20.13 -3.26
C VAL A 76 6.74 20.59 -4.55
N TYR A 77 6.44 19.96 -5.70
CA TYR A 77 7.01 20.39 -6.99
C TYR A 77 6.51 21.76 -7.45
N LYS A 78 5.23 22.09 -7.23
CA LYS A 78 4.68 23.42 -7.58
C LYS A 78 5.19 24.53 -6.66
N SER A 79 5.52 24.21 -5.41
CA SER A 79 6.07 25.16 -4.45
C SER A 79 7.56 25.44 -4.61
N ASP A 80 8.30 24.66 -5.42
CA ASP A 80 9.71 24.87 -5.68
C ASP A 80 9.92 25.88 -6.84
N PRO A 81 10.51 27.06 -6.58
CA PRO A 81 10.74 28.09 -7.60
C PRO A 81 11.68 27.64 -8.72
N LEU A 82 12.61 26.70 -8.44
CA LEU A 82 13.57 26.19 -9.42
C LEU A 82 12.91 25.25 -10.43
N VAL A 83 11.89 24.51 -10.00
CA VAL A 83 11.13 23.57 -10.84
C VAL A 83 10.20 24.32 -11.79
N ASN A 84 9.54 25.39 -11.32
CA ASN A 84 8.65 26.19 -12.16
C ASN A 84 9.38 26.84 -13.36
N HIS A 85 10.63 27.29 -13.19
CA HIS A 85 11.42 27.86 -14.28
C HIS A 85 11.87 26.85 -15.35
N LEU A 86 11.98 25.56 -15.00
CA LEU A 86 12.34 24.49 -15.95
C LEU A 86 11.16 24.07 -16.83
N PHE A 87 9.92 24.28 -16.39
CA PHE A 87 8.70 23.90 -17.13
C PHE A 87 8.01 25.06 -17.86
N ASP A 88 8.38 26.32 -17.58
CA ASP A 88 7.84 27.51 -18.26
C ASP A 88 8.52 27.78 -19.63
N GLY A 89 9.52 26.97 -20.01
CA GLY A 89 10.31 27.13 -21.23
C GLY A 89 10.04 26.12 -22.35
N SER A 90 8.94 25.36 -22.30
CA SER A 90 8.62 24.38 -23.35
C SER A 90 7.13 24.43 -23.71
N VAL A 91 6.83 25.35 -24.64
CA VAL A 91 5.66 25.27 -25.53
C VAL A 91 6.11 24.62 -26.84
#